data_AF-A0A661AI90-F1
#
_entry.id   AF-A0A661AI90-F1
#
_cell.length_a   1.000
_cell.length_b   1.000
_cell.length_c   1.000
_cell.angle_alpha   90.00
_cell.angle_beta   90.00
_cell.angle_gamma   90.00
#
_symmetry.space_group_name_H-M   'P 1'
#
loop_
_entity.id
_entity.type
_entity.pdbx_description
1 polymer ?
#
loop_
_entity_poly.entity_id
_entity_poly.type
_entity_poly.pdbx_seq_one_letter_code
_entity_poly.pdbx_strand_id
1 'polypeptide(L)'
;ISGVLGELRRKALFADSSLASDIFQILVPIDSILNKMRLEVGKGKSQEYPDLALYLSKLDTLLGKIDVEEKKDEYLTAMEAEKDHLHSRIEEVRHLIDSLGIIDETLQGYFNDLNKAVDQFYTLAKGEDKTLKYEDIPNTDNLIDGIVSRLDKKKNKKEMENIDTLRDEITNYKRYLLNIEFLDYSKQFQKKIPITKQLATRYREKLRDQTIHANIIMNAYDALDKCRVFINLYKSEKGELPTGNLRQLFEDPEKEDEFDLVMKNLSSDPILELTDDGYVIKAKAKDTEGTEVVFHVRFINKLDEMLKESFSWGPVYQTIDSTKTFFVKARANDSFKTLVTTRPEFIQFKKEEAKK
;
A
#
# COMPACT_ATOMS: atom_id res chain seq x y z
N ILE A 1 -4.90 13.02 -1.31
CA ILE A 1 -6.36 13.31 -1.17
C ILE A 1 -7.11 12.09 -0.67
N SER A 2 -7.11 10.96 -1.39
CA SER A 2 -7.88 9.75 -1.02
C SER A 2 -7.64 9.22 0.40
N GLY A 3 -6.40 9.16 0.87
CA GLY A 3 -6.11 8.70 2.25
C GLY A 3 -6.71 9.60 3.33
N VAL A 4 -6.72 10.92 3.10
CA VAL A 4 -7.29 11.90 4.04
C VAL A 4 -8.83 11.82 4.04
N LEU A 5 -9.45 11.64 2.87
CA LEU A 5 -10.91 11.45 2.78
C LEU A 5 -11.37 10.11 3.34
N GLY A 6 -10.57 9.05 3.17
CA GLY A 6 -10.82 7.75 3.79
C GLY A 6 -10.84 7.85 5.31
N GLU A 7 -9.94 8.64 5.89
CA GLU A 7 -9.94 8.89 7.32
C GLU A 7 -11.15 9.73 7.79
N LEU A 8 -11.52 10.77 7.03
CA LEU A 8 -12.76 11.51 7.31
C LEU A 8 -13.99 10.60 7.27
N ARG A 9 -14.08 9.70 6.28
CA ARG A 9 -15.17 8.71 6.18
C ARG A 9 -15.22 7.80 7.41
N ARG A 10 -14.08 7.29 7.87
CA ARG A 10 -14.02 6.44 9.06
C ARG A 10 -14.51 7.19 10.30
N LYS A 11 -13.99 8.41 10.52
CA LYS A 11 -14.34 9.19 11.70
C LYS A 11 -15.75 9.78 11.66
N ALA A 12 -16.31 10.04 10.47
CA ALA A 12 -17.69 10.49 10.31
C ALA A 12 -18.72 9.48 10.81
N LEU A 13 -18.37 8.19 10.95
CA LEU A 13 -19.25 7.18 11.57
C LEU A 13 -19.50 7.47 13.07
N PHE A 14 -18.64 8.26 13.70
CA PHE A 14 -18.80 8.67 15.09
C PHE A 14 -19.60 9.97 15.23
N ALA A 15 -19.79 10.74 14.16
CA ALA A 15 -20.65 11.91 14.19
C ALA A 15 -22.11 11.53 14.49
N ASP A 16 -22.92 12.54 14.83
CA ASP A 16 -24.37 12.38 14.85
C ASP A 16 -24.88 11.93 13.46
N SER A 17 -25.98 11.19 13.45
CA SER A 17 -26.46 10.50 12.23
C SER A 17 -26.78 11.48 11.09
N SER A 18 -27.27 12.67 11.41
CA SER A 18 -27.50 13.76 10.44
C SER A 18 -26.20 14.25 9.81
N LEU A 19 -25.22 14.64 10.62
CA LEU A 19 -23.95 15.15 10.13
C LEU A 19 -23.17 14.08 9.36
N ALA A 20 -23.18 12.83 9.85
CA ALA A 20 -22.59 11.70 9.16
C ALA A 20 -23.20 11.53 7.76
N SER A 21 -24.54 11.56 7.66
CA SER A 21 -25.27 11.49 6.39
C SER A 21 -24.86 12.61 5.44
N ASP A 22 -24.84 13.86 5.90
CA ASP A 22 -24.46 15.02 5.10
C ASP A 22 -23.02 14.92 4.59
N ILE A 23 -22.09 14.48 5.44
CA ILE A 23 -20.69 14.23 5.05
C ILE A 23 -20.64 13.15 3.97
N PHE A 24 -21.33 12.02 4.14
CA PHE A 24 -21.31 10.93 3.16
C PHE A 24 -21.89 11.31 1.81
N GLN A 25 -22.96 12.12 1.79
CA GLN A 25 -23.53 12.65 0.54
C GLN A 25 -22.53 13.48 -0.27
N ILE A 26 -21.59 14.14 0.40
CA ILE A 26 -20.52 14.92 -0.25
C ILE A 26 -19.32 14.04 -0.62
N LEU A 27 -18.96 13.08 0.23
CA LEU A 27 -17.80 12.20 0.02
C LEU A 27 -17.99 11.22 -1.15
N VAL A 28 -19.20 10.69 -1.36
CA VAL A 28 -19.48 9.73 -2.44
C VAL A 28 -19.15 10.31 -3.84
N PRO A 29 -19.63 11.51 -4.20
CA PRO A 29 -19.22 12.17 -5.44
C PRO A 29 -17.71 12.42 -5.53
N ILE A 30 -17.06 12.82 -4.44
CA ILE A 30 -15.61 13.07 -4.41
C ILE A 30 -14.83 11.80 -4.77
N ASP A 31 -15.20 10.65 -4.19
CA ASP A 31 -14.54 9.37 -4.49
C ASP A 31 -14.74 8.97 -5.96
N SER A 32 -15.95 9.16 -6.49
CA SER A 32 -16.22 8.92 -7.91
C SER A 32 -15.32 9.78 -8.80
N ILE A 33 -15.17 11.06 -8.49
CA ILE A 33 -14.30 11.99 -9.22
C ILE A 33 -12.83 11.55 -9.13
N LEU A 34 -12.33 11.25 -7.94
CA LEU A 34 -10.94 10.80 -7.76
C LEU A 34 -10.65 9.49 -8.49
N ASN A 35 -11.60 8.55 -8.52
CA ASN A 35 -11.48 7.33 -9.29
C ASN A 35 -11.43 7.61 -10.80
N LYS A 36 -12.29 8.51 -11.31
CA LYS A 36 -12.24 8.94 -12.71
C LYS A 36 -10.93 9.64 -13.06
N MET A 37 -10.43 10.53 -12.20
CA MET A 37 -9.12 11.16 -12.37
C MET A 37 -7.98 10.12 -12.42
N ARG A 38 -8.00 9.12 -11.52
CA ARG A 38 -7.02 8.03 -11.51
C ARG A 38 -7.10 7.21 -12.80
N LEU A 39 -8.30 6.87 -13.26
CA LEU A 39 -8.50 6.12 -14.50
C LEU A 39 -8.10 6.94 -15.72
N GLU A 40 -8.35 8.25 -15.71
CA GLU A 40 -7.96 9.17 -16.78
C GLU A 40 -6.44 9.19 -16.95
N VAL A 41 -5.71 9.42 -15.86
CA VAL A 41 -4.24 9.38 -15.86
C VAL A 41 -3.77 7.99 -16.25
N GLY A 42 -4.20 6.95 -15.53
CA GLY A 42 -3.72 5.58 -15.72
C GLY A 42 -4.00 5.01 -17.11
N LYS A 43 -5.14 5.33 -17.73
CA LYS A 43 -5.46 4.90 -19.08
C LYS A 43 -4.94 5.85 -20.17
N GLY A 44 -4.39 7.01 -19.79
CA GLY A 44 -3.99 8.05 -20.74
C GLY A 44 -5.16 8.57 -21.57
N LYS A 45 -6.36 8.65 -20.99
CA LYS A 45 -7.59 9.03 -21.71
C LYS A 45 -8.41 10.01 -20.90
N SER A 46 -8.70 11.16 -21.50
CA SER A 46 -9.60 12.18 -20.91
C SER A 46 -10.94 11.56 -20.52
N GLN A 47 -11.39 11.84 -19.30
CA GLN A 47 -12.71 11.48 -18.80
C GLN A 47 -13.46 12.70 -18.30
N GLU A 48 -14.77 12.72 -18.51
CA GLU A 48 -15.60 13.76 -17.92
C GLU A 48 -15.94 13.45 -16.47
N TYR A 49 -15.60 14.41 -15.61
CA TYR A 49 -16.01 14.42 -14.21
C TYR A 49 -16.29 15.85 -13.73
N PRO A 50 -17.22 15.99 -12.77
CA PRO A 50 -17.49 17.27 -12.10
C PRO A 50 -16.24 17.88 -11.48
N ASP A 51 -16.26 19.18 -11.23
CA ASP A 51 -15.14 19.86 -10.57
C ASP A 51 -15.01 19.42 -9.10
N LEU A 52 -13.89 18.77 -8.79
CA LEU A 52 -13.54 18.35 -7.43
C LEU A 52 -13.52 19.55 -6.46
N ALA A 53 -13.07 20.72 -6.91
CA ALA A 53 -12.98 21.91 -6.06
C ALA A 53 -14.36 22.37 -5.56
N LEU A 54 -15.43 22.15 -6.34
CA LEU A 54 -16.80 22.44 -5.93
C LEU A 54 -17.23 21.58 -4.74
N TYR A 55 -16.99 20.27 -4.79
CA TYR A 55 -17.37 19.36 -3.71
C TYR A 55 -16.52 19.56 -2.46
N LEU A 56 -15.23 19.85 -2.63
CA LEU A 56 -14.36 20.25 -1.51
C LEU A 56 -14.87 21.54 -0.85
N SER A 57 -15.44 22.48 -1.59
CA SER A 57 -16.03 23.71 -1.03
C SER A 57 -17.32 23.44 -0.25
N LYS A 58 -18.14 22.50 -0.72
CA LYS A 58 -19.33 22.04 0.03
C LYS A 58 -18.92 21.41 1.36
N LEU A 59 -17.87 20.58 1.34
CA LEU A 59 -17.34 19.95 2.53
C LEU A 59 -16.76 20.97 3.52
N ASP A 60 -16.03 21.97 3.01
CA ASP A 60 -15.50 23.09 3.81
C ASP A 60 -16.61 23.88 4.50
N THR A 61 -17.68 24.17 3.76
CA THR A 61 -18.86 24.88 4.28
C THR A 61 -19.58 24.05 5.34
N LEU A 62 -19.73 22.74 5.12
CA LEU A 62 -20.37 21.84 6.09
C LEU A 62 -19.57 21.78 7.39
N LEU A 63 -18.26 21.53 7.30
CA LEU A 63 -17.39 21.44 8.47
C LEU A 63 -17.25 22.79 9.20
N GLY A 64 -17.29 23.91 8.47
CA GLY A 64 -17.23 25.25 9.04
C GLY A 64 -18.48 25.69 9.81
N LYS A 65 -19.58 24.94 9.71
CA LYS A 65 -20.78 25.16 10.54
C LYS A 65 -20.70 24.47 11.90
N ILE A 66 -19.73 23.58 12.09
CA ILE A 66 -19.56 22.86 13.35
C ILE A 66 -18.82 23.78 14.32
N ASP A 67 -19.48 24.17 15.41
CA ASP A 67 -18.78 24.76 16.55
C ASP A 67 -18.04 23.65 17.30
N VAL A 68 -16.77 23.47 16.96
CA VAL A 68 -15.94 22.39 17.49
C VAL A 68 -15.71 22.55 18.99
N GLU A 69 -15.54 23.78 19.48
CA GLU A 69 -15.25 23.98 20.90
C GLU A 69 -16.50 23.77 21.74
N GLU A 70 -17.64 24.35 21.34
CA GLU A 70 -18.93 24.13 22.03
C GLU A 70 -19.28 22.64 22.09
N LYS A 71 -19.17 21.92 20.96
CA LYS A 71 -19.50 20.49 20.92
C LYS A 71 -18.55 19.63 21.74
N LYS A 72 -17.27 20.00 21.82
CA LYS A 72 -16.31 19.31 22.69
C LYS A 72 -16.65 19.51 24.15
N ASP A 73 -16.96 20.74 24.56
CA ASP A 73 -17.32 21.07 25.93
C ASP A 73 -18.61 20.33 26.35
N GLU A 74 -19.60 20.22 25.46
CA GLU A 74 -20.80 19.39 25.67
C GLU A 74 -20.43 17.92 25.97
N TYR A 75 -19.58 17.30 25.14
CA TYR A 75 -19.18 15.91 25.33
C TYR A 75 -18.31 15.70 26.58
N LEU A 76 -17.40 16.61 26.87
CA LEU A 76 -16.57 16.53 28.09
C LEU A 76 -17.42 16.66 29.35
N THR A 77 -18.40 17.57 29.35
CA THR A 77 -19.33 17.74 30.47
C THR A 77 -20.18 16.49 30.67
N ALA A 78 -20.68 15.90 29.59
CA ALA A 78 -21.44 14.65 29.64
C ALA A 78 -20.58 13.48 30.17
N MET A 79 -19.35 13.34 29.68
CA MET A 79 -18.42 12.33 30.19
C MET A 79 -18.11 12.54 31.67
N GLU A 80 -17.88 13.77 32.13
CA GLU A 80 -17.62 14.05 33.54
C GLU A 80 -18.79 13.61 34.44
N ALA A 81 -20.03 13.88 34.01
CA ALA A 81 -21.22 13.50 34.75
C ALA A 81 -21.47 11.98 34.75
N GLU A 82 -21.20 11.30 33.64
CA GLU A 82 -21.42 9.84 33.51
C GLU A 82 -20.30 8.99 34.13
N LYS A 83 -19.10 9.56 34.31
CA LYS A 83 -17.93 8.85 34.83
C LYS A 83 -18.20 8.18 36.18
N ASP A 84 -18.70 8.94 37.15
CA ASP A 84 -18.98 8.44 38.50
C ASP A 84 -20.13 7.42 38.51
N HIS A 85 -21.10 7.59 37.60
CA HIS A 85 -22.17 6.64 37.41
C HIS A 85 -21.64 5.29 36.91
N LEU A 86 -20.73 5.29 35.93
CA LEU A 86 -20.12 4.06 35.42
C LEU A 86 -19.28 3.34 36.46
N HIS A 87 -18.47 4.05 37.25
CA HIS A 87 -17.75 3.44 38.37
C HIS A 87 -18.70 2.75 39.35
N SER A 88 -19.79 3.45 39.72
CA SER A 88 -20.82 2.88 40.59
C SER A 88 -21.46 1.63 39.96
N ARG A 89 -21.76 1.69 38.65
CA ARG A 89 -22.36 0.57 37.91
C ARG A 89 -21.43 -0.64 37.82
N ILE A 90 -20.14 -0.42 37.59
CA ILE A 90 -19.13 -1.47 37.56
C ILE A 90 -19.09 -2.19 38.92
N GLU A 91 -19.09 -1.45 40.02
CA GLU A 91 -19.12 -2.05 41.38
C GLU A 91 -20.45 -2.75 41.69
N GLU A 92 -21.59 -2.22 41.23
CA GLU A 92 -22.89 -2.91 41.35
C GLU A 92 -22.88 -4.27 40.64
N VAL A 93 -22.42 -4.31 39.39
CA VAL A 93 -22.31 -5.56 38.62
C VAL A 93 -21.32 -6.50 39.30
N ARG A 94 -20.20 -6.00 39.81
CA ARG A 94 -19.24 -6.78 40.58
C ARG A 94 -19.89 -7.42 41.81
N HIS A 95 -20.63 -6.66 42.63
CA HIS A 95 -21.33 -7.18 43.80
C HIS A 95 -22.38 -8.25 43.43
N LEU A 96 -23.09 -8.06 42.32
CA LEU A 96 -24.02 -9.08 41.81
C LEU A 96 -23.30 -10.39 41.48
N ILE A 97 -22.15 -10.32 40.80
CA ILE A 97 -21.36 -11.51 40.50
C ILE A 97 -20.74 -12.14 41.77
N ASP A 98 -20.34 -11.31 42.74
CA ASP A 98 -19.78 -11.79 44.02
C ASP A 98 -20.79 -12.66 44.78
N SER A 99 -22.08 -12.31 44.70
CA SER A 99 -23.15 -13.09 45.31
C SER A 99 -23.28 -14.53 44.77
N LEU A 100 -22.70 -14.80 43.60
CA LEU A 100 -22.61 -16.14 43.02
C LEU A 100 -21.44 -16.96 43.57
N GLY A 101 -20.51 -16.34 44.31
CA GLY A 101 -19.35 -16.99 44.91
C GLY A 101 -18.27 -17.41 43.90
N ILE A 102 -18.23 -16.79 42.72
CA ILE A 102 -17.33 -17.16 41.61
C ILE A 102 -16.20 -16.16 41.35
N ILE A 103 -16.11 -15.07 42.12
CA ILE A 103 -15.08 -14.05 41.93
C ILE A 103 -13.70 -14.61 42.33
N ASP A 104 -12.81 -14.70 41.34
CA ASP A 104 -11.39 -14.99 41.49
C ASP A 104 -10.53 -13.76 41.19
N GLU A 105 -9.21 -13.85 41.36
CA GLU A 105 -8.27 -12.76 41.06
C GLU A 105 -8.37 -12.29 39.59
N THR A 106 -8.75 -13.17 38.67
CA THR A 106 -8.88 -12.82 37.24
C THR A 106 -10.11 -11.94 37.02
N LEU A 107 -11.27 -12.31 37.58
CA LEU A 107 -12.48 -11.48 37.52
C LEU A 107 -12.28 -10.15 38.24
N GLN A 108 -11.59 -10.12 39.38
CA GLN A 108 -11.21 -8.87 40.04
C GLN A 108 -10.34 -8.00 39.14
N GLY A 109 -9.37 -8.61 38.44
CA GLY A 109 -8.56 -7.93 37.43
C GLY A 109 -9.42 -7.29 36.33
N TYR A 110 -10.40 -8.01 35.78
CA TYR A 110 -11.28 -7.46 34.74
C TYR A 110 -12.10 -6.25 35.21
N PHE A 111 -12.69 -6.30 36.42
CA PHE A 111 -13.42 -5.16 36.97
C PHE A 111 -12.51 -3.95 37.23
N ASN A 112 -11.30 -4.17 37.75
CA ASN A 112 -10.32 -3.11 37.95
C ASN A 112 -9.88 -2.48 36.61
N ASP A 113 -9.66 -3.29 35.58
CA ASP A 113 -9.29 -2.82 34.25
C ASP A 113 -10.45 -2.08 33.55
N LEU A 114 -11.71 -2.44 33.82
CA LEU A 114 -12.88 -1.68 33.36
C LEU A 114 -12.94 -0.29 33.99
N ASN A 115 -12.75 -0.19 35.31
CA ASN A 115 -12.67 1.10 36.01
C ASN A 115 -11.52 1.96 35.44
N LYS A 116 -10.35 1.35 35.26
CA LYS A 116 -9.19 2.01 34.66
C LYS A 116 -9.48 2.50 33.24
N ALA A 117 -10.19 1.72 32.43
CA ALA A 117 -10.56 2.13 31.07
C ALA A 117 -11.49 3.36 31.09
N VAL A 118 -12.48 3.41 31.99
CA VAL A 118 -13.38 4.57 32.16
C VAL A 118 -12.59 5.84 32.50
N ASP A 119 -11.63 5.75 33.43
CA ASP A 119 -10.74 6.85 33.78
C ASP A 119 -9.87 7.30 32.60
N GLN A 120 -9.28 6.35 31.88
CA GLN A 120 -8.38 6.63 30.77
C GLN A 120 -9.12 7.22 29.56
N PHE A 121 -10.35 6.79 29.27
CA PHE A 121 -11.15 7.42 28.20
C PHE A 121 -11.39 8.90 28.47
N TYR A 122 -11.73 9.27 29.70
CA TYR A 122 -11.93 10.66 30.09
C TYR A 122 -10.64 11.48 30.07
N THR A 123 -9.57 10.92 30.62
CA THR A 123 -8.24 11.55 30.63
C THR A 123 -7.75 11.84 29.21
N LEU A 124 -7.93 10.87 28.30
CA LEU A 124 -7.60 11.00 26.89
C LEU A 124 -8.49 12.05 26.20
N ALA A 125 -9.79 12.06 26.49
CA ALA A 125 -10.74 13.04 25.93
C ALA A 125 -10.39 14.48 26.31
N LYS A 126 -9.98 14.71 27.56
CA LYS A 126 -9.50 16.03 28.03
C LYS A 126 -8.14 16.43 27.46
N GLY A 127 -7.35 15.47 26.96
CA GLY A 127 -5.99 15.71 26.50
C GLY A 127 -5.00 16.06 27.63
N GLU A 128 -5.28 15.61 28.85
CA GLU A 128 -4.47 15.88 30.04
C GLU A 128 -3.15 15.08 30.04
N ASP A 129 -3.15 13.89 29.44
CA ASP A 129 -1.97 13.05 29.26
C ASP A 129 -1.63 12.86 27.77
N LYS A 130 -0.51 13.42 27.33
CA LYS A 130 -0.02 13.30 25.94
C LYS A 130 0.70 11.99 25.64
N THR A 131 1.02 11.21 26.67
CA THR A 131 1.70 9.92 26.54
C THR A 131 0.71 8.76 26.43
N LEU A 132 -0.47 8.90 27.01
CA LEU A 132 -1.58 7.96 26.88
C LEU A 132 -2.07 7.92 25.43
N LYS A 133 -2.11 6.72 24.85
CA LYS A 133 -2.74 6.49 23.55
C LYS A 133 -3.97 5.62 23.69
N TYR A 134 -4.86 5.71 22.72
CA TYR A 134 -6.08 4.91 22.69
C TYR A 134 -5.78 3.40 22.75
N GLU A 135 -4.70 2.97 22.10
CA GLU A 135 -4.27 1.58 22.06
C GLU A 135 -3.78 1.05 23.42
N ASP A 136 -3.45 1.93 24.35
CA ASP A 136 -3.01 1.58 25.70
C ASP A 136 -4.18 1.36 26.67
N ILE A 137 -5.40 1.71 26.25
CA ILE A 137 -6.61 1.56 27.07
C ILE A 137 -7.09 0.09 26.98
N PRO A 138 -7.39 -0.57 28.12
CA PRO A 138 -7.91 -1.93 28.12
C PRO A 138 -9.14 -2.08 27.21
N ASN A 139 -9.17 -3.14 26.40
CA ASN A 139 -10.30 -3.41 25.53
C ASN A 139 -11.51 -3.88 26.36
N THR A 140 -12.46 -2.97 26.58
CA THR A 140 -13.65 -3.19 27.42
C THR A 140 -14.51 -4.36 26.95
N ASP A 141 -14.64 -4.59 25.64
CA ASP A 141 -15.41 -5.72 25.12
C ASP A 141 -14.78 -7.05 25.50
N ASN A 142 -13.45 -7.15 25.38
CA ASN A 142 -12.71 -8.36 25.78
C ASN A 142 -12.81 -8.60 27.30
N LEU A 143 -12.76 -7.53 28.11
CA LEU A 143 -12.93 -7.63 29.56
C LEU A 143 -14.32 -8.13 29.93
N ILE A 144 -15.36 -7.57 29.29
CA ILE A 144 -16.75 -7.99 29.51
C ILE A 144 -16.97 -9.42 29.01
N ASP A 145 -16.46 -9.80 27.85
CA ASP A 145 -16.52 -11.19 27.36
C ASP A 145 -15.81 -12.15 28.32
N GLY A 146 -14.69 -11.72 28.91
CA GLY A 146 -13.99 -12.43 29.97
C GLY A 146 -14.89 -12.67 31.19
N ILE A 147 -15.64 -11.65 31.63
CA ILE A 147 -16.62 -11.78 32.72
C ILE A 147 -17.77 -12.74 32.34
N VAL A 148 -18.38 -12.54 31.17
CA VAL A 148 -19.48 -13.37 30.67
C VAL A 148 -19.07 -14.84 30.54
N SER A 149 -17.82 -15.12 30.15
CA SER A 149 -17.32 -16.49 30.00
C SER A 149 -17.34 -17.31 31.29
N ARG A 150 -17.39 -16.66 32.45
CA ARG A 150 -17.44 -17.31 33.78
C ARG A 150 -18.85 -17.60 34.27
N LEU A 151 -19.88 -17.16 33.54
CA LEU A 151 -21.28 -17.33 33.91
C LEU A 151 -21.95 -18.51 33.19
N ASP A 152 -22.81 -19.23 33.90
CA ASP A 152 -23.68 -20.24 33.30
C ASP A 152 -24.89 -19.54 32.67
N LYS A 153 -24.93 -19.51 31.33
CA LYS A 153 -25.98 -18.84 30.55
C LYS A 153 -27.41 -19.24 30.93
N LYS A 154 -27.64 -20.45 31.45
CA LYS A 154 -28.98 -20.92 31.83
C LYS A 154 -29.36 -20.49 33.26
N LYS A 155 -28.38 -20.29 34.13
CA LYS A 155 -28.60 -19.98 35.55
C LYS A 155 -28.45 -18.50 35.88
N ASN A 156 -27.58 -17.79 35.16
CA ASN A 156 -27.16 -16.42 35.47
C ASN A 156 -27.76 -15.38 34.51
N LYS A 157 -29.00 -15.59 34.06
CA LYS A 157 -29.63 -14.74 33.03
C LYS A 157 -29.70 -13.26 33.46
N LYS A 158 -30.05 -13.01 34.72
CA LYS A 158 -30.19 -11.64 35.25
C LYS A 158 -28.85 -10.92 35.31
N GLU A 159 -27.79 -11.61 35.73
CA GLU A 159 -26.44 -11.05 35.79
C GLU A 159 -25.94 -10.74 34.38
N MET A 160 -26.18 -11.63 33.42
CA MET A 160 -25.88 -11.38 32.01
C MET A 160 -26.63 -10.16 31.45
N GLU A 161 -27.93 -10.02 31.72
CA GLU A 161 -28.70 -8.82 31.31
C GLU A 161 -28.11 -7.52 31.91
N ASN A 162 -27.60 -7.56 33.15
CA ASN A 162 -26.94 -6.39 33.76
C ASN A 162 -25.57 -6.11 33.15
N ILE A 163 -24.81 -7.14 32.80
CA ILE A 163 -23.51 -7.02 32.13
C ILE A 163 -23.68 -6.46 30.71
N ASP A 164 -24.70 -6.91 29.98
CA ASP A 164 -25.02 -6.37 28.65
C ASP A 164 -25.42 -4.89 28.74
N THR A 165 -26.18 -4.52 29.77
CA THR A 165 -26.52 -3.10 30.03
C THR A 165 -25.25 -2.28 30.30
N LEU A 166 -24.35 -2.79 31.17
CA LEU A 166 -23.06 -2.14 31.45
C LEU A 166 -22.20 -2.00 30.19
N ARG A 167 -22.22 -3.01 29.30
CA ARG A 167 -21.53 -2.96 28.00
C ARG A 167 -22.04 -1.81 27.15
N ASP A 168 -23.36 -1.64 27.06
CA ASP A 168 -23.97 -0.56 26.29
C ASP A 168 -23.63 0.82 26.88
N GLU A 169 -23.67 0.95 28.20
CA GLU A 169 -23.31 2.18 28.91
C GLU A 169 -21.84 2.56 28.68
N ILE A 170 -20.90 1.62 28.83
CA ILE A 170 -19.48 1.86 28.53
C ILE A 170 -19.25 2.17 27.05
N THR A 171 -19.98 1.52 26.14
CA THR A 171 -19.90 1.77 24.70
C THR A 171 -20.36 3.18 24.35
N ASN A 172 -21.46 3.64 24.95
CA ASN A 172 -21.96 5.00 24.79
C ASN A 172 -20.98 6.02 25.37
N TYR A 173 -20.39 5.74 26.53
CA TYR A 173 -19.40 6.60 27.13
C TYR A 173 -18.12 6.75 26.28
N LYS A 174 -17.60 5.63 25.78
CA LYS A 174 -16.49 5.60 24.81
C LYS A 174 -16.83 6.38 23.54
N ARG A 175 -18.10 6.45 23.13
CA ARG A 175 -18.53 7.20 21.96
C ARG A 175 -18.24 8.70 22.09
N TYR A 176 -18.39 9.29 23.28
CA TYR A 176 -18.05 10.71 23.49
C TYR A 176 -16.59 11.03 23.12
N LEU A 177 -15.63 10.18 23.53
CA LEU A 177 -14.23 10.31 23.12
C LEU A 177 -14.08 10.26 21.59
N LEU A 178 -14.72 9.28 20.94
CA LEU A 178 -14.65 9.14 19.48
C LEU A 178 -15.27 10.34 18.75
N ASN A 179 -16.32 10.93 19.31
CA ASN A 179 -16.92 12.16 18.81
C ASN A 179 -15.95 13.35 18.93
N ILE A 180 -15.28 13.50 20.08
CA ILE A 180 -14.24 14.52 20.29
C ILE A 180 -13.10 14.35 19.27
N GLU A 181 -12.62 13.12 19.06
CA GLU A 181 -11.60 12.84 18.05
C GLU A 181 -12.06 13.18 16.62
N PHE A 182 -13.34 12.94 16.30
CA PHE A 182 -13.92 13.32 15.02
C PHE A 182 -13.94 14.85 14.86
N LEU A 183 -14.28 15.61 15.90
CA LEU A 183 -14.25 17.08 15.86
C LEU A 183 -12.83 17.61 15.67
N ASP A 184 -11.85 17.05 16.38
CA ASP A 184 -10.43 17.39 16.20
C ASP A 184 -9.95 17.12 14.78
N TYR A 185 -10.29 15.93 14.27
CA TYR A 185 -9.94 15.57 12.92
C TYR A 185 -10.59 16.51 11.90
N SER A 186 -11.86 16.84 12.08
CA SER A 186 -12.61 17.76 11.21
C SER A 186 -11.97 19.15 11.17
N LYS A 187 -11.56 19.70 12.32
CA LYS A 187 -10.85 20.98 12.42
C LYS A 187 -9.50 20.95 11.69
N GLN A 188 -8.74 19.86 11.84
CA GLN A 188 -7.47 19.68 11.13
C GLN A 188 -7.68 19.49 9.62
N PHE A 189 -8.71 18.74 9.24
CA PHE A 189 -9.06 18.47 7.85
C PHE A 189 -9.46 19.77 7.13
N GLN A 190 -10.29 20.60 7.77
CA GLN A 190 -10.73 21.88 7.22
C GLN A 190 -9.55 22.77 6.82
N LYS A 191 -8.51 22.86 7.66
CA LYS A 191 -7.27 23.60 7.36
C LYS A 191 -6.55 23.11 6.09
N LYS A 192 -6.75 21.86 5.69
CA LYS A 192 -6.13 21.25 4.48
C LYS A 192 -6.98 21.43 3.22
N ILE A 193 -8.26 21.80 3.34
CA ILE A 193 -9.16 21.94 2.20
C ILE A 193 -8.69 23.02 1.21
N PRO A 194 -8.26 24.24 1.63
CA PRO A 194 -7.85 25.29 0.70
C PRO A 194 -6.70 24.87 -0.23
N ILE A 195 -5.66 24.25 0.33
CA ILE A 195 -4.52 23.74 -0.45
C ILE A 195 -4.99 22.60 -1.37
N THR A 196 -5.85 21.71 -0.88
CA THR A 196 -6.39 20.62 -1.69
C THR A 196 -7.21 21.13 -2.88
N LYS A 197 -8.01 22.19 -2.68
CA LYS A 197 -8.74 22.88 -3.76
C LYS A 197 -7.78 23.47 -4.78
N GLN A 198 -6.76 24.20 -4.34
CA GLN A 198 -5.75 24.78 -5.24
C GLN A 198 -5.05 23.71 -6.09
N LEU A 199 -4.71 22.56 -5.48
CA LEU A 199 -4.12 21.44 -6.21
C LEU A 199 -5.08 20.82 -7.23
N ALA A 200 -6.35 20.63 -6.85
CA ALA A 200 -7.38 20.10 -7.75
C ALA A 200 -7.61 21.03 -8.96
N THR A 201 -7.74 22.34 -8.71
CA THR A 201 -7.90 23.36 -9.75
C THR A 201 -6.66 23.44 -10.64
N ARG A 202 -5.45 23.49 -10.06
CA ARG A 202 -4.20 23.53 -10.84
C ARG A 202 -4.05 22.29 -11.71
N TYR A 203 -4.40 21.11 -11.20
CA TYR A 203 -4.41 19.89 -12.01
C TYR A 203 -5.37 20.06 -13.20
N ARG A 204 -6.64 20.37 -12.92
CA ARG A 204 -7.70 20.45 -13.95
C ARG A 204 -7.39 21.48 -15.04
N GLU A 205 -6.89 22.65 -14.67
CA GLU A 205 -6.73 23.79 -15.58
C GLU A 205 -5.37 23.82 -16.30
N LYS A 206 -4.31 23.30 -15.68
CA LYS A 206 -2.94 23.52 -16.18
C LYS A 206 -2.15 22.25 -16.43
N LEU A 207 -2.38 21.19 -15.65
CA LEU A 207 -1.52 20.00 -15.67
C LEU A 207 -2.19 18.78 -16.26
N ARG A 208 -3.51 18.77 -16.44
CA ARG A 208 -4.29 17.60 -16.84
C ARG A 208 -3.77 16.96 -18.12
N ASP A 209 -3.69 17.73 -19.20
CA ASP A 209 -3.26 17.21 -20.51
C ASP A 209 -1.81 16.74 -20.50
N GLN A 210 -0.93 17.52 -19.86
CA GLN A 210 0.49 17.16 -19.70
C GLN A 210 0.66 15.86 -18.88
N THR A 211 -0.13 15.69 -17.82
CA THR A 211 -0.09 14.50 -16.95
C THR A 211 -0.61 13.27 -17.69
N ILE A 212 -1.69 13.41 -18.44
CA ILE A 212 -2.25 12.34 -19.28
C ILE A 212 -1.22 11.92 -20.33
N HIS A 213 -0.66 12.88 -21.06
CA HIS A 213 0.34 12.61 -22.10
C HIS A 213 1.60 11.95 -21.53
N ALA A 214 2.17 12.48 -20.44
CA ALA A 214 3.30 11.87 -19.77
C ALA A 214 3.00 10.42 -19.33
N ASN A 215 1.78 10.14 -18.87
CA ASN A 215 1.42 8.78 -18.47
C ASN A 215 1.26 7.82 -19.67
N ILE A 216 0.85 8.30 -20.85
CA ILE A 216 0.86 7.49 -22.09
C ILE A 216 2.29 7.04 -22.41
N ILE A 217 3.26 7.97 -22.35
CA ILE A 217 4.68 7.66 -22.60
C ILE A 217 5.21 6.67 -21.55
N MET A 218 4.89 6.88 -20.27
CA MET A 218 5.30 5.96 -19.20
C MET A 218 4.70 4.56 -19.36
N ASN A 219 3.43 4.45 -19.77
CA ASN A 219 2.78 3.17 -20.06
C ASN A 219 3.43 2.45 -21.25
N ALA A 220 3.89 3.20 -22.26
CA ALA A 220 4.65 2.65 -23.37
C ALA A 220 6.04 2.16 -22.91
N TYR A 221 6.73 2.91 -22.03
CA TYR A 221 7.97 2.47 -21.40
C TYR A 221 7.80 1.16 -20.60
N ASP A 222 6.75 1.06 -19.79
CA ASP A 222 6.41 -0.15 -19.03
C ASP A 222 6.11 -1.34 -19.96
N ALA A 223 5.45 -1.09 -21.10
CA ALA A 223 5.25 -2.11 -22.12
C ALA A 223 6.59 -2.61 -22.71
N LEU A 224 7.52 -1.71 -23.03
CA LEU A 224 8.85 -2.10 -23.51
C LEU A 224 9.65 -2.88 -22.46
N ASP A 225 9.54 -2.52 -21.17
CA ASP A 225 10.17 -3.32 -20.10
C ASP A 225 9.55 -4.72 -20.00
N LYS A 226 8.24 -4.87 -20.23
CA LYS A 226 7.62 -6.20 -20.30
C LYS A 226 8.13 -7.02 -21.49
N CYS A 227 8.41 -6.40 -22.64
CA CYS A 227 9.07 -7.07 -23.76
C CYS A 227 10.42 -7.70 -23.35
N ARG A 228 11.16 -7.10 -22.41
CA ARG A 228 12.42 -7.67 -21.88
C ARG A 228 12.21 -9.06 -21.28
N VAL A 229 11.08 -9.32 -20.64
CA VAL A 229 10.76 -10.64 -20.06
C VAL A 229 10.65 -11.69 -21.15
N PHE A 230 9.90 -11.39 -22.22
CA PHE A 230 9.76 -12.27 -23.40
C PHE A 230 11.11 -12.49 -24.12
N ILE A 231 11.92 -11.44 -24.26
CA ILE A 231 13.27 -11.55 -24.84
C ILE A 231 14.17 -12.47 -24.00
N ASN A 232 14.12 -12.34 -22.67
CA ASN A 232 14.92 -13.19 -21.79
C ASN A 232 14.48 -14.65 -21.85
N LEU A 233 13.16 -14.90 -21.91
CA LEU A 233 12.62 -16.26 -22.08
C LEU A 233 13.07 -16.85 -23.42
N TYR A 234 12.90 -16.11 -24.52
CA TYR A 234 13.38 -16.53 -25.85
C TYR A 234 14.87 -16.86 -25.84
N LYS A 235 15.70 -15.99 -25.24
CA LYS A 235 17.14 -16.22 -25.10
C LYS A 235 17.45 -17.49 -24.31
N SER A 236 16.69 -17.78 -23.27
CA SER A 236 16.88 -19.00 -22.47
C SER A 236 16.53 -20.28 -23.24
N GLU A 237 15.55 -20.22 -24.14
CA GLU A 237 15.09 -21.37 -24.93
C GLU A 237 15.91 -21.60 -26.21
N LYS A 238 16.32 -20.53 -26.89
CA LYS A 238 16.99 -20.57 -28.19
C LYS A 238 18.50 -20.34 -28.11
N GLY A 239 19.01 -19.85 -26.98
CA GLY A 239 20.44 -19.55 -26.78
C GLY A 239 20.91 -18.25 -27.42
N GLU A 240 20.06 -17.54 -28.14
CA GLU A 240 20.36 -16.29 -28.85
C GLU A 240 19.28 -15.23 -28.63
N LEU A 241 19.61 -13.96 -28.90
CA LEU A 241 18.63 -12.87 -28.81
C LEU A 241 17.69 -12.88 -30.02
N PRO A 242 16.40 -12.58 -29.84
CA PRO A 242 15.48 -12.42 -30.96
C PRO A 242 15.89 -11.20 -31.80
N THR A 243 15.70 -11.28 -33.11
CA THR A 243 16.03 -10.20 -34.05
C THR A 243 14.77 -9.66 -34.73
N GLY A 244 14.64 -8.33 -34.81
CA GLY A 244 13.58 -7.69 -35.59
C GLY A 244 12.30 -7.42 -34.81
N ASN A 245 11.15 -7.60 -35.47
CA ASN A 245 9.82 -7.26 -34.95
C ASN A 245 9.38 -8.30 -33.90
N LEU A 246 9.32 -7.88 -32.63
CA LEU A 246 9.00 -8.77 -31.52
C LEU A 246 7.54 -9.25 -31.54
N ARG A 247 6.61 -8.49 -32.12
CA ARG A 247 5.22 -8.93 -32.24
C ARG A 247 5.11 -10.17 -33.12
N GLN A 248 5.73 -10.16 -34.29
CA GLN A 248 5.73 -11.32 -35.20
C GLN A 248 6.38 -12.56 -34.58
N LEU A 249 7.29 -12.37 -33.64
CA LEU A 249 8.00 -13.45 -32.94
C LEU A 249 7.21 -14.04 -31.77
N PHE A 250 6.35 -13.25 -31.13
CA PHE A 250 5.68 -13.63 -29.88
C PHE A 250 4.15 -13.71 -29.98
N GLU A 251 3.56 -13.43 -31.14
CA GLU A 251 2.12 -13.58 -31.39
C GLU A 251 1.74 -15.08 -31.45
N ASP A 252 1.00 -15.59 -30.46
CA ASP A 252 0.37 -16.92 -30.48
C ASP A 252 -1.11 -16.78 -30.92
N PRO A 253 -1.49 -17.27 -32.11
CA PRO A 253 -2.87 -17.15 -32.61
C PRO A 253 -3.90 -17.97 -31.81
N GLU A 254 -3.48 -18.87 -30.91
CA GLU A 254 -4.38 -19.70 -30.09
C GLU A 254 -4.56 -19.18 -28.66
N LYS A 255 -3.84 -18.13 -28.26
CA LYS A 255 -3.95 -17.52 -26.93
C LYS A 255 -4.20 -16.02 -27.06
N GLU A 256 -5.22 -15.51 -26.37
CA GLU A 256 -5.41 -14.07 -26.21
C GLU A 256 -4.30 -13.59 -25.25
N ASP A 257 -3.15 -13.27 -25.84
CA ASP A 257 -1.86 -13.45 -25.21
C ASP A 257 -1.47 -12.32 -24.25
N GLU A 258 -0.67 -12.67 -23.25
CA GLU A 258 0.00 -11.71 -22.36
C GLU A 258 0.78 -10.64 -23.15
N PHE A 259 1.20 -10.96 -24.38
CA PHE A 259 1.85 -10.03 -25.30
C PHE A 259 0.90 -8.98 -25.89
N ASP A 260 -0.36 -9.31 -26.16
CA ASP A 260 -1.37 -8.33 -26.63
C ASP A 260 -1.66 -7.26 -25.57
N LEU A 261 -1.59 -7.64 -24.29
CA LEU A 261 -1.67 -6.70 -23.17
C LEU A 261 -0.50 -5.71 -23.15
N VAL A 262 0.69 -6.15 -23.56
CA VAL A 262 1.87 -5.28 -23.75
C VAL A 262 1.64 -4.34 -24.94
N MET A 263 1.17 -4.89 -26.06
CA MET A 263 0.92 -4.15 -27.30
C MET A 263 -0.16 -3.08 -27.18
N LYS A 264 -1.11 -3.22 -26.25
CA LYS A 264 -2.21 -2.27 -26.03
C LYS A 264 -1.77 -0.82 -25.82
N ASN A 265 -0.57 -0.61 -25.27
CA ASN A 265 0.00 0.70 -24.96
C ASN A 265 0.90 1.28 -26.05
N LEU A 266 1.17 0.52 -27.12
CA LEU A 266 2.04 0.91 -28.22
C LEU A 266 1.21 1.19 -29.48
N SER A 267 1.69 2.09 -30.34
CA SER A 267 1.11 2.37 -31.65
C SER A 267 1.94 1.80 -32.81
N SER A 268 3.10 1.22 -32.52
CA SER A 268 3.91 0.46 -33.46
C SER A 268 4.39 -0.82 -32.82
N ASP A 269 4.75 -1.80 -33.65
CA ASP A 269 5.37 -3.02 -33.15
C ASP A 269 6.75 -2.70 -32.53
N PRO A 270 7.10 -3.32 -31.39
CA PRO A 270 8.40 -3.15 -30.77
C PRO A 270 9.48 -3.86 -31.57
N ILE A 271 10.59 -3.16 -31.81
CA ILE A 271 11.74 -3.64 -32.57
C ILE A 271 12.94 -3.73 -31.63
N LEU A 272 13.65 -4.86 -31.67
CA LEU A 272 14.93 -5.04 -30.97
C LEU A 272 16.09 -4.71 -31.92
N GLU A 273 16.98 -3.83 -31.47
CA GLU A 273 18.25 -3.53 -32.14
C GLU A 273 19.43 -3.81 -31.19
N LEU A 274 20.47 -4.47 -31.68
CA LEU A 274 21.69 -4.71 -30.90
C LEU A 274 22.54 -3.44 -30.83
N THR A 275 23.16 -3.21 -29.67
CA THR A 275 24.15 -2.15 -29.44
C THR A 275 25.48 -2.76 -29.03
N ASP A 276 26.55 -1.95 -29.05
CA ASP A 276 27.90 -2.40 -28.67
C ASP A 276 27.98 -2.98 -27.25
N ASP A 277 27.11 -2.51 -26.35
CA ASP A 277 27.08 -2.85 -24.93
C ASP A 277 25.77 -3.53 -24.47
N GLY A 278 24.91 -3.97 -25.40
CA GLY A 278 23.56 -4.36 -25.04
C GLY A 278 22.59 -4.53 -26.21
N TYR A 279 21.33 -4.20 -25.94
CA TYR A 279 20.31 -4.02 -26.95
C TYR A 279 19.33 -2.91 -26.54
N VAL A 280 18.63 -2.37 -27.52
CA VAL A 280 17.54 -1.43 -27.33
C VAL A 280 16.24 -1.99 -27.88
N ILE A 281 15.15 -1.69 -27.20
CA ILE A 281 13.80 -1.96 -27.68
C ILE A 281 13.18 -0.60 -28.02
N LYS A 282 12.68 -0.46 -29.25
CA LYS A 282 12.08 0.78 -29.75
C LYS A 282 10.64 0.54 -30.18
N ALA A 283 9.75 1.46 -29.84
CA ALA A 283 8.40 1.52 -30.37
C ALA A 283 7.86 2.95 -30.29
N LYS A 284 6.68 3.19 -30.84
CA LYS A 284 5.95 4.45 -30.68
C LYS A 284 4.87 4.32 -29.61
N ALA A 285 4.79 5.32 -28.75
CA ALA A 285 3.72 5.45 -27.78
C ALA A 285 2.39 5.74 -28.48
N LYS A 286 1.28 5.38 -27.82
CA LYS A 286 -0.08 5.63 -28.32
C LYS A 286 -0.59 7.04 -28.02
N ASP A 287 0.28 8.03 -28.18
CA ASP A 287 -0.03 9.44 -28.07
C ASP A 287 -0.33 10.05 -29.46
N THR A 288 -0.77 11.31 -29.49
CA THR A 288 -1.12 12.01 -30.73
C THR A 288 0.08 12.26 -31.63
N GLU A 289 1.28 12.37 -31.05
CA GLU A 289 2.51 12.67 -31.79
C GLU A 289 3.23 11.39 -32.25
N GLY A 290 2.84 10.23 -31.72
CA GLY A 290 3.51 8.96 -31.99
C GLY A 290 4.96 8.98 -31.49
N THR A 291 5.14 9.46 -30.25
CA THR A 291 6.44 9.67 -29.62
C THR A 291 7.25 8.38 -29.61
N GLU A 292 8.48 8.42 -30.12
CA GLU A 292 9.39 7.28 -30.06
C GLU A 292 9.87 7.05 -28.62
N VAL A 293 9.72 5.81 -28.16
CA VAL A 293 10.12 5.35 -26.84
C VAL A 293 11.24 4.33 -27.00
N VAL A 294 12.34 4.54 -26.29
CA VAL A 294 13.55 3.71 -26.38
C VAL A 294 13.91 3.16 -25.02
N PHE A 295 13.87 1.84 -24.87
CA PHE A 295 14.26 1.13 -23.65
C PHE A 295 15.63 0.47 -23.83
N HIS A 296 16.61 0.89 -23.03
CA HIS A 296 17.99 0.40 -23.12
C HIS A 296 18.23 -0.75 -22.13
N VAL A 297 18.75 -1.88 -22.63
CA VAL A 297 19.20 -3.00 -21.81
C VAL A 297 20.69 -3.21 -22.03
N ARG A 298 21.49 -2.87 -21.02
CA ARG A 298 22.94 -3.10 -21.05
C ARG A 298 23.28 -4.52 -20.62
N PHE A 299 24.23 -5.15 -21.31
CA PHE A 299 24.89 -6.34 -20.82
C PHE A 299 25.81 -5.95 -19.66
N ILE A 300 25.34 -6.19 -18.44
CA ILE A 300 26.20 -6.03 -17.27
C ILE A 300 27.14 -7.23 -17.23
N ASN A 301 28.35 -7.08 -17.73
CA ASN A 301 29.40 -8.08 -17.59
C ASN A 301 29.94 -8.08 -16.15
N LYS A 302 29.28 -8.81 -15.25
CA LYS A 302 29.75 -9.01 -13.87
C LYS A 302 30.88 -10.05 -13.76
N LEU A 303 31.23 -10.73 -14.85
CA LEU A 303 32.23 -11.80 -14.79
C LEU A 303 33.59 -11.25 -14.37
N ASP A 304 34.02 -10.13 -14.92
CA ASP A 304 35.30 -9.51 -14.55
C ASP A 304 35.32 -9.03 -13.09
N GLU A 305 34.19 -8.55 -12.56
CA GLU A 305 34.07 -8.19 -11.14
C GLU A 305 34.12 -9.44 -10.24
N MET A 306 33.37 -10.49 -10.58
CA MET A 306 33.35 -11.75 -9.83
C MET A 306 34.71 -12.48 -9.88
N LEU A 307 35.39 -12.46 -11.03
CA LEU A 307 36.72 -13.04 -11.20
C LEU A 307 37.79 -12.25 -10.42
N LYS A 308 37.70 -10.92 -10.35
CA LYS A 308 38.61 -10.08 -9.54
C LYS A 308 38.52 -10.37 -8.05
N GLU A 309 37.33 -10.66 -7.53
CA GLU A 309 37.18 -11.05 -6.12
C GLU A 309 37.69 -12.47 -5.85
N SER A 310 37.49 -13.37 -6.82
CA SER A 310 37.82 -14.79 -6.69
C SER A 310 39.29 -15.12 -6.95
N PHE A 311 40.01 -14.28 -7.70
CA PHE A 311 41.41 -14.50 -8.08
C PHE A 311 42.30 -13.30 -7.77
N SER A 312 43.42 -13.56 -7.12
CA SER A 312 44.46 -12.56 -6.83
C SER A 312 45.38 -12.27 -8.02
N TRP A 313 45.37 -13.15 -9.04
CA TRP A 313 46.17 -13.02 -10.25
C TRP A 313 45.66 -13.98 -11.34
N GLY A 314 45.71 -13.57 -12.62
CA GLY A 314 45.16 -14.33 -13.75
C GLY A 314 43.65 -14.10 -13.95
N PRO A 315 42.97 -14.86 -14.83
CA PRO A 315 43.48 -15.99 -15.63
C PRO A 315 44.45 -15.56 -16.73
N VAL A 316 45.60 -16.25 -16.83
CA VAL A 316 46.57 -16.09 -17.93
C VAL A 316 46.62 -17.37 -18.74
N TYR A 317 46.48 -17.24 -20.05
CA TYR A 317 46.68 -18.33 -21.00
C TYR A 317 48.18 -18.50 -21.24
N GLN A 318 48.73 -19.64 -20.85
CA GLN A 318 50.14 -19.97 -21.11
C GLN A 318 50.21 -21.27 -21.90
N THR A 319 50.99 -21.27 -22.99
CA THR A 319 51.35 -22.49 -23.70
C THR A 319 52.86 -22.70 -23.65
N ILE A 320 53.29 -23.96 -23.55
CA ILE A 320 54.70 -24.37 -23.69
C ILE A 320 55.00 -24.77 -25.15
N ASP A 321 53.95 -25.00 -25.96
CA ASP A 321 54.01 -25.41 -27.37
C ASP A 321 53.03 -24.55 -28.19
N SER A 322 53.55 -23.76 -29.13
CA SER A 322 52.75 -22.83 -29.94
C SER A 322 51.66 -23.52 -30.79
N THR A 323 51.62 -24.85 -30.84
CA THR A 323 50.70 -25.57 -31.72
C THR A 323 49.58 -26.37 -31.03
N LYS A 324 49.65 -26.77 -29.75
CA LYS A 324 48.70 -27.81 -29.27
C LYS A 324 48.19 -27.81 -27.82
N THR A 325 48.71 -27.06 -26.85
CA THR A 325 48.16 -27.12 -25.47
C THR A 325 48.16 -25.79 -24.74
N PHE A 326 46.99 -25.19 -24.57
CA PHE A 326 46.81 -24.02 -23.69
C PHE A 326 46.59 -24.50 -22.25
N PHE A 327 47.19 -23.82 -21.28
CA PHE A 327 46.87 -23.96 -19.86
C PHE A 327 46.30 -22.64 -19.38
N VAL A 328 45.19 -22.68 -18.64
CA VAL A 328 44.71 -21.52 -17.89
C VAL A 328 45.34 -21.59 -16.52
N LYS A 329 46.12 -20.57 -16.16
CA LYS A 329 46.69 -20.40 -14.82
C LYS A 329 46.05 -19.20 -14.15
N ALA A 330 45.50 -19.40 -12.95
CA ALA A 330 45.04 -18.33 -12.08
C ALA A 330 45.47 -18.61 -10.64
N ARG A 331 45.57 -17.59 -9.81
CA ARG A 331 45.76 -17.73 -8.36
C ARG A 331 44.48 -17.32 -7.67
N ALA A 332 43.89 -18.23 -6.90
CA ALA A 332 42.72 -17.91 -6.08
C ALA A 332 43.04 -16.77 -5.11
N ASN A 333 42.02 -16.05 -4.68
CA ASN A 333 42.15 -15.00 -3.67
C ASN A 333 41.97 -15.55 -2.24
N ASP A 334 42.49 -16.74 -1.96
CA ASP A 334 42.54 -17.32 -0.62
C ASP A 334 43.82 -16.90 0.15
N SER A 335 43.96 -17.36 1.39
CA SER A 335 45.12 -17.07 2.24
C SER A 335 46.44 -17.65 1.70
N PHE A 336 46.37 -18.69 0.87
CA PHE A 336 47.53 -19.39 0.32
C PHE A 336 47.85 -19.00 -1.13
N LYS A 337 47.02 -18.16 -1.76
CA LYS A 337 47.08 -17.77 -3.17
C LYS A 337 47.15 -19.00 -4.08
N THR A 338 46.30 -19.99 -3.80
CA THR A 338 46.32 -21.32 -4.41
C THR A 338 46.33 -21.24 -5.93
N LEU A 339 47.29 -21.91 -6.57
CA LEU A 339 47.38 -21.97 -8.02
C LEU A 339 46.30 -22.92 -8.57
N VAL A 340 45.37 -22.37 -9.33
CA VAL A 340 44.37 -23.13 -10.07
C VAL A 340 44.87 -23.29 -11.50
N THR A 341 45.07 -24.53 -11.92
CA THR A 341 45.43 -24.87 -13.30
C THR A 341 44.37 -25.78 -13.88
N THR A 342 43.78 -25.37 -15.01
CA THR A 342 42.92 -26.26 -15.80
C THR A 342 43.48 -26.39 -17.20
N ARG A 343 43.35 -27.61 -17.75
CA ARG A 343 43.58 -27.86 -19.16
C ARG A 343 42.21 -27.69 -19.85
N PRO A 344 41.98 -26.60 -20.60
CA PRO A 344 40.74 -26.46 -21.36
C PRO A 344 40.59 -27.66 -22.31
N GLU A 345 39.47 -28.35 -22.21
CA GLU A 345 39.08 -29.34 -23.20
C GLU A 345 38.59 -28.60 -24.44
N PHE A 346 39.20 -28.87 -25.59
CA PHE A 346 38.68 -28.38 -26.86
C PHE A 346 37.35 -29.09 -27.13
N ILE A 347 36.24 -28.36 -27.01
CA ILE A 347 34.97 -28.79 -27.58
C ILE A 347 35.15 -28.71 -29.11
N GLN A 348 35.43 -29.84 -29.75
CA GLN A 348 35.31 -29.94 -31.20
C GLN A 348 33.82 -29.77 -31.54
N PHE A 349 33.43 -28.58 -31.98
CA PHE A 349 32.20 -28.43 -32.75
C PHE A 349 32.37 -29.30 -34.00
N LYS A 350 31.69 -30.46 -34.04
CA LYS A 350 31.48 -31.17 -35.29
C LYS A 350 30.75 -30.18 -36.21
N LYS A 351 31.46 -29.62 -37.18
CA LYS A 351 30.79 -29.15 -38.40
C LYS A 351 30.07 -30.37 -38.96
N GLU A 352 28.75 -30.35 -38.93
CA GLU A 352 28.00 -31.19 -39.86
C GLU A 352 28.49 -30.83 -41.25
N GLU A 353 29.26 -31.73 -41.86
CA GLU A 353 29.46 -31.71 -43.29
C GLU A 353 28.09 -31.91 -43.91
N ALA A 354 27.58 -30.85 -44.54
CA ALA A 354 26.54 -30.95 -45.54
C ALA A 354 27.02 -31.96 -46.60
N LYS A 355 26.59 -33.21 -46.46
CA LYS A 355 26.67 -34.19 -47.53
C LYS A 355 25.64 -33.80 -48.57
N LYS A 356 26.18 -33.55 -49.76
CA LYS A 356 25.49 -33.42 -51.05
C LYS A 356 24.49 -34.55 -51.28
#